data_AF-A0A073JN74-F1
#
_entry.id   AF-A0A073JN74-F1
#
_cell.length_a   1.000
_cell.length_b   1.000
_cell.length_c   1.000
_cell.angle_alpha   90.00
_cell.angle_beta   90.00
_cell.angle_gamma   90.00
#
_symmetry.space_group_name_H-M   'P 1'
#
loop_
_entity.id
_entity.type
_entity.pdbx_description
1 polymer ?
#
loop_
_entity_poly.entity_id
_entity_poly.type
_entity_poly.pdbx_seq_one_letter_code
_entity_poly.pdbx_strand_id
1 'polypeptide(L)'
;MNYNFRNHENNDFSFTKEDLYKIPLILPHRSIVRDEVSDILKLDQTRLNIRATTSLPGNTVSLLRNSNYYGLTIKGVYNNFHDPDLVFVPLVPNKSTGDVLAWRKNTILSPAIEKFLQFVNKQIQES
;
A
#
# COMPACT_ATOMS: atom_id res chain seq x y z
N MET A 1 -22.91 1.22 5.43
CA MET A 1 -22.45 2.57 5.84
C MET A 1 -21.51 3.04 4.73
N ASN A 2 -21.90 4.06 3.97
CA ASN A 2 -21.11 4.56 2.83
C ASN A 2 -20.19 5.65 3.35
N TYR A 3 -18.87 5.42 3.36
CA TYR A 3 -17.91 6.47 3.67
C TYR A 3 -17.68 7.30 2.40
N ASN A 4 -18.09 8.56 2.45
CA ASN A 4 -17.99 9.49 1.32
C ASN A 4 -16.69 10.28 1.45
N PHE A 5 -15.63 9.82 0.78
CA PHE A 5 -14.29 10.40 0.87
C PHE A 5 -14.06 11.58 -0.11
N ARG A 6 -15.07 11.99 -0.88
CA ARG A 6 -14.88 12.76 -2.12
C ARG A 6 -14.96 14.30 -1.98
N ASN A 7 -15.26 14.86 -0.81
CA ASN A 7 -15.71 16.27 -0.71
C ASN A 7 -15.03 17.16 0.36
N HIS A 8 -13.83 16.85 0.87
CA HIS A 8 -13.28 17.67 1.97
C HIS A 8 -11.78 17.98 1.83
N GLU A 9 -11.48 19.27 1.64
CA GLU A 9 -10.14 19.87 1.64
C GLU A 9 -9.52 19.99 3.06
N ASN A 10 -10.14 19.41 4.10
CA ASN A 10 -9.63 19.41 5.48
C ASN A 10 -9.52 17.99 6.03
N ASN A 11 -8.31 17.62 6.42
CA ASN A 11 -7.80 16.27 6.62
C ASN A 11 -8.04 15.70 8.05
N ASP A 12 -9.24 15.90 8.61
CA ASP A 12 -9.58 15.48 9.99
C ASP A 12 -10.21 14.07 10.08
N PHE A 13 -10.12 13.27 9.02
CA PHE A 13 -10.65 11.91 9.02
C PHE A 13 -9.58 10.91 9.48
N SER A 14 -9.71 10.39 10.69
CA SER A 14 -8.90 9.27 11.16
C SER A 14 -9.53 7.95 10.74
N PHE A 15 -8.78 7.14 9.98
CA PHE A 15 -9.21 5.79 9.60
C PHE A 15 -8.38 4.77 10.38
N THR A 16 -9.03 3.95 11.20
CA THR A 16 -8.35 3.00 12.07
C THR A 16 -8.35 1.60 11.45
N LYS A 17 -7.56 0.70 12.02
CA LYS A 17 -7.58 -0.71 11.59
C LYS A 17 -8.95 -1.35 11.83
N GLU A 18 -9.70 -0.90 12.83
CA GLU A 18 -11.05 -1.40 13.14
C GLU A 18 -12.06 -1.06 12.04
N ASP A 19 -11.84 0.04 11.32
CA ASP A 19 -12.72 0.46 10.22
C ASP A 19 -12.52 -0.41 8.97
N LEU A 20 -11.35 -1.03 8.79
CA LEU A 20 -11.08 -1.98 7.71
C LEU A 20 -12.05 -3.18 7.74
N TYR A 21 -12.49 -3.62 8.92
CA TYR A 21 -13.46 -4.72 9.03
C TYR A 21 -14.87 -4.36 8.56
N LYS A 22 -15.17 -3.06 8.43
CA LYS A 22 -16.51 -2.55 8.13
C LYS A 22 -16.71 -2.26 6.63
N ILE A 23 -15.63 -2.22 5.86
CA ILE A 23 -15.65 -1.83 4.45
C ILE A 23 -15.27 -3.00 3.54
N PRO A 24 -15.82 -3.07 2.32
CA PRO A 24 -15.48 -4.11 1.36
C PRO A 24 -14.12 -3.85 0.69
N LEU A 25 -13.18 -4.76 0.91
CA LEU A 25 -11.78 -4.58 0.53
C LEU A 25 -11.42 -5.34 -0.75
N ILE A 26 -10.56 -4.70 -1.55
CA ILE A 26 -9.74 -5.33 -2.59
C ILE A 26 -8.32 -5.41 -2.05
N LEU A 27 -7.77 -6.63 -1.98
CA LEU A 27 -6.44 -6.90 -1.43
C LEU A 27 -5.45 -7.41 -2.48
N PRO A 28 -4.13 -7.36 -2.22
CA PRO A 28 -3.16 -8.12 -2.99
C PRO A 28 -3.49 -9.61 -3.01
N HIS A 29 -3.29 -10.25 -4.16
CA HIS A 29 -3.52 -11.70 -4.31
C HIS A 29 -2.53 -12.57 -3.52
N ARG A 30 -1.29 -12.09 -3.38
CA ARG A 30 -0.21 -12.83 -2.69
C ARG A 30 -0.51 -12.95 -1.19
N SER A 31 -0.71 -14.18 -0.71
CA SER A 31 -1.00 -14.46 0.71
C SER A 31 0.09 -13.92 1.64
N ILE A 32 1.37 -14.15 1.32
CA ILE A 32 2.49 -13.67 2.14
C ILE A 32 2.46 -12.16 2.41
N VAL A 33 2.03 -11.37 1.44
CA VAL A 33 1.89 -9.90 1.60
C VAL A 33 0.73 -9.58 2.54
N ARG A 34 -0.39 -10.29 2.42
CA ARG A 34 -1.54 -10.11 3.31
C ARG A 34 -1.22 -10.55 4.74
N ASP A 35 -0.46 -11.62 4.90
CA ASP A 35 0.01 -12.12 6.20
C ASP A 35 0.89 -11.07 6.87
N GLU A 36 1.88 -10.54 6.16
CA GLU A 36 2.75 -9.46 6.65
C GLU A 36 1.96 -8.19 7.01
N VAL A 37 1.05 -7.74 6.15
CA VAL A 37 0.17 -6.59 6.44
C VAL A 37 -0.67 -6.85 7.69
N SER A 38 -1.17 -8.06 7.86
CA SER A 38 -1.96 -8.45 9.02
C SER A 38 -1.12 -8.46 10.29
N ASP A 39 0.12 -8.92 10.22
CA ASP A 39 1.05 -8.92 11.34
C ASP A 39 1.46 -7.50 11.76
N ILE A 40 1.70 -6.61 10.79
CA ILE A 40 2.07 -5.20 11.01
C ILE A 40 0.89 -4.43 11.65
N LEU A 41 -0.31 -4.63 11.10
CA LEU A 41 -1.52 -3.93 11.54
C LEU A 41 -2.25 -4.63 12.70
N LYS A 42 -1.82 -5.85 13.07
CA LYS A 42 -2.52 -6.73 14.02
C LYS A 42 -3.98 -6.93 13.60
N LEU A 43 -4.16 -7.31 12.34
CA LEU A 43 -5.46 -7.64 11.75
C LEU A 43 -5.77 -9.13 11.87
N ASP A 44 -7.05 -9.43 12.05
CA ASP A 44 -7.60 -10.77 11.88
C ASP A 44 -8.14 -10.89 10.44
N GLN A 45 -7.40 -11.57 9.56
CA GLN A 45 -7.80 -11.73 8.16
C GLN A 45 -9.18 -12.38 7.99
N THR A 46 -9.61 -13.24 8.92
CA THR A 46 -10.88 -13.96 8.83
C THR A 46 -12.09 -13.04 8.98
N ARG A 47 -11.88 -11.86 9.57
CA ARG A 47 -12.91 -10.83 9.77
C ARG A 47 -12.94 -9.78 8.65
N LEU A 48 -11.97 -9.77 7.76
CA LEU A 48 -11.92 -8.79 6.67
C LEU A 48 -12.99 -9.12 5.63
N ASN A 49 -13.74 -8.09 5.22
CA ASN A 49 -14.73 -8.21 4.15
C ASN A 49 -14.05 -8.14 2.77
N ILE A 50 -13.31 -9.19 2.41
CA ILE A 50 -12.55 -9.27 1.16
C ILE A 50 -13.51 -9.58 0.01
N ARG A 51 -13.68 -8.64 -0.92
CA ARG A 51 -14.55 -8.81 -2.10
C ARG A 51 -13.80 -9.28 -3.33
N ALA A 52 -12.53 -8.91 -3.44
CA ALA A 52 -11.68 -9.33 -4.54
C ALA A 52 -10.21 -9.33 -4.11
N THR A 53 -9.39 -10.04 -4.88
CA THR A 53 -7.93 -9.93 -4.79
C THR A 53 -7.34 -9.68 -6.17
N THR A 54 -6.20 -9.01 -6.24
CA THR A 54 -5.53 -8.71 -7.51
C THR A 54 -4.01 -8.88 -7.43
N SER A 55 -3.39 -9.35 -8.51
CA SER A 55 -1.95 -9.26 -8.73
C SER A 55 -1.53 -7.99 -9.47
N LEU A 56 -2.49 -7.28 -10.07
CA LEU A 56 -2.29 -6.08 -10.88
C LEU A 56 -3.15 -4.93 -10.30
N PRO A 57 -2.61 -4.16 -9.34
CA PRO A 57 -3.37 -3.09 -8.68
C PRO A 57 -3.98 -2.08 -9.65
N GLY A 58 -3.30 -1.74 -10.74
CA GLY A 58 -3.83 -0.81 -11.76
C GLY A 58 -5.17 -1.23 -12.36
N ASN A 59 -5.44 -2.53 -12.49
CA ASN A 59 -6.71 -3.04 -13.04
C ASN A 59 -7.91 -2.79 -12.10
N THR A 60 -7.64 -2.45 -10.83
CA THR A 60 -8.69 -2.22 -9.83
C THR A 60 -9.18 -0.78 -9.79
N VAL A 61 -8.48 0.14 -10.44
CA VAL A 61 -8.80 1.58 -10.44
C VAL A 61 -10.25 1.84 -10.84
N SER A 62 -10.76 1.18 -11.89
CA SER A 62 -12.16 1.30 -12.31
C SER A 62 -13.15 0.84 -11.22
N LEU A 63 -12.82 -0.25 -10.50
CA LEU A 63 -13.64 -0.76 -9.40
C LEU A 63 -13.61 0.20 -8.20
N LEU A 64 -12.45 0.77 -7.88
CA LEU A 64 -12.30 1.75 -6.81
C LEU A 64 -13.07 3.04 -7.10
N ARG A 65 -13.07 3.51 -8.36
CA ARG A 65 -13.75 4.74 -8.77
C ARG A 65 -15.27 4.59 -8.81
N ASN A 66 -15.76 3.49 -9.37
CA ASN A 66 -17.16 3.36 -9.78
C ASN A 66 -17.98 2.45 -8.87
N SER A 67 -17.38 1.86 -7.84
CA SER A 67 -18.05 0.98 -6.89
C SER A 67 -17.74 1.38 -5.46
N ASN A 68 -18.51 0.87 -4.51
CA ASN A 68 -18.22 1.06 -3.09
C ASN A 68 -17.14 0.06 -2.62
N TYR A 69 -16.01 -0.07 -3.33
CA TYR A 69 -14.90 -0.93 -2.97
C TYR A 69 -13.66 -0.11 -2.62
N TYR A 70 -12.82 -0.64 -1.72
CA TYR A 70 -11.67 0.07 -1.20
C TYR A 70 -10.41 -0.79 -1.29
N GLY A 71 -9.30 -0.21 -1.74
CA GLY A 71 -8.01 -0.89 -1.82
C GLY A 71 -7.21 -0.70 -0.53
N LEU A 72 -6.75 -1.79 0.09
CA LEU A 72 -5.71 -1.71 1.13
C LEU A 72 -4.35 -1.84 0.46
N THR A 73 -3.59 -0.75 0.43
CA THR A 73 -2.33 -0.66 -0.29
C THR A 73 -1.35 0.29 0.40
N ILE A 74 -0.10 0.31 -0.06
CA ILE A 74 0.92 1.28 0.35
C ILE A 74 0.90 2.52 -0.55
N LYS A 75 1.35 3.66 -0.01
CA LYS A 75 1.34 4.94 -0.73
C LYS A 75 2.13 4.89 -2.04
N GLY A 76 3.25 4.17 -2.08
CA GLY A 76 4.04 4.01 -3.31
C GLY A 76 3.27 3.36 -4.46
N VAL A 77 2.41 2.37 -4.20
CA VAL A 77 1.56 1.76 -5.23
C VAL A 77 0.46 2.73 -5.68
N TYR A 78 -0.18 3.41 -4.72
CA TYR A 78 -1.19 4.42 -5.02
C TYR A 78 -0.67 5.52 -5.94
N ASN A 79 0.56 6.00 -5.71
CA ASN A 79 1.17 7.05 -6.53
C ASN A 79 1.24 6.67 -8.01
N ASN A 80 1.34 5.38 -8.36
CA ASN A 80 1.38 4.92 -9.75
C ASN A 80 0.03 4.98 -10.46
N PHE A 81 -1.09 5.14 -9.74
CA PHE A 81 -2.41 5.18 -10.36
C PHE A 81 -2.64 6.49 -11.12
N HIS A 82 -1.99 7.59 -10.71
CA HIS A 82 -2.12 8.93 -11.30
C HIS A 82 -3.57 9.34 -11.57
N ASP A 83 -4.47 8.97 -10.66
CA ASP A 83 -5.91 9.11 -10.82
C ASP A 83 -6.45 10.19 -9.89
N PRO A 84 -6.96 11.33 -10.40
CA PRO A 84 -7.41 12.43 -9.57
C PRO A 84 -8.70 12.13 -8.79
N ASP A 85 -9.43 11.07 -9.16
CA ASP A 85 -10.65 10.65 -8.45
C ASP A 85 -10.37 9.69 -7.28
N LEU A 86 -9.12 9.23 -7.13
CA LEU A 86 -8.71 8.40 -6.02
C LEU A 86 -8.04 9.25 -4.94
N VAL A 87 -8.21 8.83 -3.69
CA VAL A 87 -7.55 9.45 -2.53
C VAL A 87 -6.90 8.38 -1.69
N PHE A 88 -5.66 8.63 -1.24
CA PHE A 88 -4.97 7.78 -0.29
C PHE A 88 -5.29 8.22 1.13
N VAL A 89 -5.96 7.36 1.90
CA VAL A 89 -6.29 7.61 3.30
C VAL A 89 -5.30 6.82 4.19
N PRO A 90 -4.36 7.48 4.89
CA PRO A 90 -3.45 6.79 5.79
C PRO A 90 -4.19 6.24 7.01
N LEU A 91 -3.76 5.07 7.49
CA LEU A 91 -4.27 4.52 8.76
C LEU A 91 -3.73 5.31 9.95
N VAL A 92 -4.52 5.35 11.02
CA VAL A 92 -4.11 5.86 12.34
C VAL A 92 -4.05 4.68 13.32
N PRO A 93 -2.89 4.42 13.98
CA PRO A 93 -1.60 5.09 13.79
C PRO A 93 -0.97 4.74 12.43
N ASN A 94 -0.21 5.68 11.87
CA ASN A 94 0.48 5.47 10.60
C ASN A 94 1.52 4.35 10.72
N LYS A 95 1.61 3.50 9.69
CA LYS A 95 2.62 2.46 9.53
C LYS A 95 3.37 2.67 8.23
N SER A 96 4.69 2.78 8.33
CA SER A 96 5.59 2.77 7.18
C SER A 96 6.39 1.47 7.15
N THR A 97 6.78 1.08 5.94
CA THR A 97 7.78 0.05 5.70
C THR A 97 8.89 0.65 4.82
N GLY A 98 10.11 0.15 4.96
CA GLY A 98 11.24 0.55 4.14
C GLY A 98 11.51 -0.45 3.02
N ASP A 99 12.16 0.02 1.96
CA ASP A 99 12.69 -0.84 0.91
C ASP A 99 14.06 -1.39 1.32
N VAL A 100 14.35 -2.64 0.94
CA VAL A 100 15.64 -3.28 1.22
C VAL A 100 16.30 -3.71 -0.08
N LEU A 101 17.59 -3.39 -0.20
CA LEU A 101 18.46 -3.97 -1.22
C LEU A 101 19.16 -5.18 -0.59
N ALA A 102 18.93 -6.36 -1.14
CA ALA A 102 19.49 -7.61 -0.63
C ALA A 102 20.28 -8.36 -1.71
N TRP A 103 21.41 -8.95 -1.32
CA TRP A 103 22.23 -9.82 -2.16
C TRP A 103 22.81 -10.97 -1.34
N ARG A 104 23.34 -11.99 -2.02
CA ARG A 104 23.89 -13.18 -1.37
C ARG A 104 25.09 -12.81 -0.50
N LYS A 105 25.17 -13.37 0.71
CA LYS A 105 26.33 -13.22 1.59
C LYS A 105 27.61 -13.65 0.87
N ASN A 106 28.70 -12.90 1.07
CA ASN A 106 30.01 -13.10 0.43
C ASN A 106 30.00 -12.91 -1.10
N THR A 107 29.08 -12.10 -1.65
CA THR A 107 29.15 -11.67 -3.06
C THR A 107 30.20 -10.58 -3.23
N ILE A 108 31.17 -10.79 -4.13
CA ILE A 108 32.07 -9.72 -4.58
C ILE A 108 31.28 -8.81 -5.51
N LEU A 109 31.12 -7.54 -5.14
CA LEU A 109 30.39 -6.57 -5.95
C LEU A 109 31.26 -6.13 -7.13
N SER A 110 30.69 -6.10 -8.33
CA SER A 110 31.39 -5.54 -9.49
C SER A 110 31.39 -4.01 -9.40
N PRO A 111 32.31 -3.33 -10.10
CA PRO A 111 32.32 -1.86 -10.14
C PRO A 111 30.99 -1.26 -10.61
N ALA A 112 30.27 -1.94 -11.51
CA ALA A 112 28.96 -1.52 -11.96
C ALA A 112 27.91 -1.56 -10.82
N ILE A 113 27.93 -2.61 -9.99
CA ILE A 113 27.03 -2.73 -8.84
C ILE A 113 27.37 -1.67 -7.79
N GLU A 114 28.65 -1.45 -7.52
CA GLU A 114 29.08 -0.40 -6.58
C GLU A 114 28.60 0.99 -7.03
N LYS A 115 28.73 1.30 -8.33
CA LYS A 115 28.22 2.56 -8.90
C LYS A 115 26.70 2.66 -8.81
N PHE A 116 25.98 1.57 -9.06
CA PHE A 116 24.53 1.55 -8.88
C PHE A 116 24.13 1.79 -7.43
N LEU A 117 24.79 1.14 -6.46
CA LEU A 117 24.52 1.35 -5.04
C LEU A 117 24.81 2.79 -4.59
N GLN A 118 25.90 3.39 -5.08
CA GLN A 118 26.20 4.81 -4.84
C GLN A 118 25.09 5.71 -5.39
N PHE A 119 24.61 5.44 -6.60
CA PHE A 119 23.53 6.17 -7.23
C PHE A 119 22.23 6.08 -6.41
N VAL A 120 21.81 4.86 -6.05
CA VAL A 120 20.56 4.65 -5.29
C VAL A 120 20.65 5.32 -3.91
N ASN A 121 21.76 5.17 -3.19
CA ASN A 121 21.93 5.82 -1.89
C ASN A 121 21.86 7.34 -1.97
N LYS A 122 22.42 7.94 -3.03
CA LYS A 122 22.33 9.39 -3.25
C LYS A 122 20.88 9.83 -3.47
N GLN A 123 20.13 9.11 -4.30
CA GLN A 123 18.72 9.44 -4.57
C GLN A 123 17.84 9.30 -3.33
N ILE A 124 18.10 8.32 -2.46
CA ILE A 124 17.34 8.13 -1.21
C ILE A 124 17.62 9.26 -0.20
N GLN A 125 18.84 9.82 -0.15
CA GLN A 125 19.18 10.94 0.75
C GLN A 125 18.58 12.28 0.31
N GLU A 126 18.24 12.42 -0.97
CA GLU A 126 17.69 13.63 -1.56
C GLU A 126 16.14 13.65 -1.58
N SER A 127 15.49 12.56 -1.16
CA SER A 127 14.03 12.37 -1.11
C SER A 127 13.44 12.55 0.29
#